data_AF-A0A965FM64-F1
#
_entry.id   AF-A0A965FM64-F1
#
_cell.length_a   1.000
_cell.length_b   1.000
_cell.length_c   1.000
_cell.angle_alpha   90.00
_cell.angle_beta   90.00
_cell.angle_gamma   90.00
#
_symmetry.space_group_name_H-M   'P 1'
#
loop_
_entity.id
_entity.type
_entity.pdbx_description
1 polymer ?
#
loop_
_entity_poly.entity_id
_entity_poly.type
_entity_poly.pdbx_seq_one_letter_code
_entity_poly.pdbx_strand_id
1 'polypeptide(L)' 'MSMPRRWGSGPDELQQPRFVQFPKKVDDWLHDRAESERRSLAWVIRELVVEAYDQATAPPARRKAAG' A
#
# COMPACT_ATOMS: atom_id res chain seq x y z
N MET A 1 24.13 -34.64 28.76
CA MET A 1 22.74 -34.58 28.29
C MET A 1 22.58 -33.32 27.44
N SER A 2 22.48 -33.50 26.14
CA SER A 2 22.43 -32.42 25.15
C SER A 2 21.00 -31.95 25.00
N MET A 3 20.64 -30.76 25.49
CA MET A 3 19.39 -30.16 25.09
C MET A 3 19.53 -29.67 23.64
N PRO A 4 18.70 -30.13 22.69
CA PRO A 4 18.79 -29.71 21.31
C PRO A 4 18.44 -28.23 21.19
N ARG A 5 19.32 -27.46 20.54
CA ARG A 5 19.14 -26.05 20.21
C ARG A 5 17.87 -25.95 19.34
N ARG A 6 16.77 -25.41 19.87
CA ARG A 6 15.52 -25.18 19.12
C ARG A 6 15.80 -24.20 17.98
N TRP A 7 15.69 -24.65 16.74
CA TRP A 7 15.62 -23.81 15.54
C TRP A 7 14.23 -23.18 15.45
N GLY A 8 13.95 -22.21 16.31
CA GLY A 8 12.71 -21.43 16.28
C GLY A 8 13.02 -19.95 16.26
N SER A 9 13.92 -19.50 15.38
CA SER A 9 14.27 -18.08 15.20
C SER A 9 15.00 -17.87 13.86
N GLY A 10 14.42 -18.33 12.75
CA GLY A 10 14.82 -17.77 11.45
C GLY A 10 14.32 -16.32 11.37
N PRO A 11 15.03 -15.37 10.75
CA PRO A 11 14.60 -13.98 10.57
C PRO A 11 13.41 -13.83 9.59
N ASP A 12 12.53 -14.82 9.50
CA ASP A 12 11.66 -15.06 8.35
C ASP A 12 10.18 -15.13 8.71
N GLU A 13 9.76 -14.54 9.84
CA GLU A 13 8.38 -14.06 9.98
C GLU A 13 8.24 -12.70 9.28
N LEU A 14 8.72 -12.61 8.04
CA LEU A 14 8.25 -11.61 7.12
C LEU A 14 6.79 -11.96 6.87
N GLN A 15 5.92 -11.34 7.65
CA GLN A 15 4.47 -11.40 7.49
C GLN A 15 4.19 -11.30 6.00
N GLN A 16 3.77 -12.43 5.40
CA GLN A 16 3.59 -12.50 3.95
C GLN A 16 2.77 -11.29 3.52
N PRO A 17 3.16 -10.58 2.44
CA PRO A 17 2.43 -9.39 2.02
C PRO A 17 0.97 -9.79 1.82
N ARG A 18 0.10 -9.26 2.68
CA ARG A 18 -1.34 -9.47 2.54
C ARG A 18 -1.72 -8.75 1.26
N PHE A 19 -1.94 -9.53 0.20
CA PHE A 19 -2.45 -8.99 -1.05
C PHE A 19 -3.76 -8.27 -0.74
N VAL A 20 -3.79 -6.96 -1.02
CA VAL A 20 -4.98 -6.16 -0.80
C VAL A 20 -6.01 -6.61 -1.83
N GLN A 21 -7.10 -7.18 -1.35
CA GLN A 21 -8.23 -7.53 -2.20
C GLN A 21 -9.11 -6.30 -2.35
N PHE A 22 -9.19 -5.77 -3.56
CA PHE A 22 -10.10 -4.68 -3.89
C PHE A 22 -11.45 -5.23 -4.35
N PRO A 23 -12.56 -4.52 -4.10
CA PRO A 23 -13.81 -4.80 -4.78
C PRO A 23 -13.60 -4.73 -6.29
N LYS A 24 -14.21 -5.65 -7.06
CA LYS A 24 -14.00 -5.77 -8.52
C LYS A 24 -14.06 -4.44 -9.26
N LYS A 25 -15.05 -3.59 -8.96
CA LYS A 25 -15.20 -2.27 -9.58
C LYS A 25 -13.98 -1.34 -9.36
N VAL A 26 -13.34 -1.44 -8.19
CA VAL A 26 -12.15 -0.65 -7.86
C VAL A 26 -10.93 -1.23 -8.57
N ASP A 27 -10.82 -2.55 -8.62
CA ASP A 27 -9.75 -3.25 -9.34
C ASP A 27 -9.76 -2.91 -10.84
N ASP A 28 -10.92 -3.03 -11.48
CA ASP A 28 -11.15 -2.67 -12.89
C ASP A 28 -10.73 -1.19 -13.14
N TRP A 29 -11.15 -0.27 -12.26
CA TRP A 29 -10.79 1.14 -12.37
C TRP A 29 -9.29 1.41 -12.21
N LEU A 30 -8.61 0.72 -11.29
CA LEU A 30 -7.16 0.84 -11.09
C LEU A 30 -6.39 0.34 -12.33
N HIS A 31 -6.87 -0.74 -12.95
CA HIS A 31 -6.31 -1.29 -14.17
C HIS A 31 -6.50 -0.34 -15.37
N ASP A 32 -7.72 0.17 -15.59
CA ASP A 32 -8.02 1.15 -16.65
C ASP A 32 -7.13 2.40 -16.51
N ARG A 33 -6.98 2.88 -15.27
CA ARG A 33 -6.14 4.03 -14.98
C ARG A 33 -4.66 3.75 -15.29
N ALA A 34 -4.13 2.62 -14.85
CA ALA A 34 -2.75 2.22 -15.13
C ALA A 34 -2.46 2.13 -16.63
N GLU A 35 -3.40 1.57 -17.41
CA GLU A 35 -3.30 1.52 -18.87
C GLU A 35 -3.28 2.93 -19.48
N SER A 36 -4.22 3.79 -19.08
CA SER A 36 -4.33 5.16 -19.60
C SER A 36 -3.09 6.01 -19.33
N GLU A 37 -2.47 5.83 -18.16
CA GLU A 37 -1.27 6.55 -17.75
C GLU A 37 0.02 5.90 -18.26
N ARG A 38 -0.06 4.72 -18.89
CA ARG A 38 1.08 3.88 -19.32
C ARG A 38 2.05 3.63 -18.16
N ARG A 39 1.50 3.34 -17.00
CA ARG A 39 2.24 3.05 -15.75
C ARG A 39 1.90 1.65 -15.26
N SER A 40 2.72 1.13 -14.36
CA SER A 40 2.40 -0.12 -13.68
C SER A 40 1.29 0.11 -12.65
N LEU A 41 0.44 -0.90 -12.45
CA LEU A 41 -0.60 -0.88 -11.43
C LEU A 41 -0.04 -0.52 -10.04
N ALA A 42 1.13 -1.06 -9.70
CA ALA A 42 1.81 -0.78 -8.44
C ALA A 42 2.19 0.71 -8.29
N TRP A 43 2.59 1.37 -9.38
CA TRP A 43 2.89 2.79 -9.37
C TRP A 43 1.63 3.61 -9.11
N VAL A 44 0.52 3.31 -9.81
CA VAL A 44 -0.77 4.00 -9.61
C VAL A 44 -1.27 3.85 -8.17
N ILE A 45 -1.25 2.63 -7.64
CA ILE A 45 -1.67 2.37 -6.25
C ILE A 45 -0.81 3.16 -5.27
N ARG A 46 0.53 3.19 -5.49
CA ARG A 46 1.45 3.95 -4.64
C ARG A 46 1.11 5.45 -4.65
N GLU A 47 0.91 6.05 -5.82
CA GLU A 47 0.60 7.48 -5.93
C GLU A 47 -0.71 7.82 -5.23
N LEU A 48 -1.75 7.00 -5.41
CA LEU A 48 -3.03 7.19 -4.71
C LEU A 48 -2.90 7.10 -3.20
N VAL A 49 -2.10 6.16 -2.69
CA VAL A 49 -1.84 6.01 -1.25
C VAL A 49 -1.06 7.22 -0.72
N VAL A 50 -0.05 7.70 -1.45
CA VAL A 50 0.72 8.90 -1.06
C VAL A 50 -0.17 10.12 -1.04
N GLU A 51 -0.99 10.34 -2.08
CA GLU A 51 -1.92 11.46 -2.16
C GLU A 51 -2.92 11.44 -0.99
N ALA A 52 -3.51 10.28 -0.71
CA ALA A 52 -4.44 10.12 0.41
C ALA A 52 -3.76 10.36 1.77
N TYR A 53 -2.53 9.88 1.94
CA TYR A 53 -1.74 10.11 3.15
C TYR A 53 -1.41 11.59 3.32
N ASP A 54 -0.99 12.28 2.26
CA ASP A 54 -0.68 13.69 2.27
C ASP A 54 -1.92 14.53 2.58
N GLN A 55 -3.09 14.18 2.03
CA GLN A 55 -4.36 14.83 2.37
C GLN A 55 -4.74 14.62 3.85
N ALA A 56 -4.53 13.41 4.37
CA ALA A 56 -4.85 13.07 5.76
C ALA A 56 -3.89 13.72 6.76
N THR A 57 -2.61 13.87 6.40
CA THR A 57 -1.54 14.37 7.29
C THR A 57 -1.18 15.84 7.04
N ALA A 58 -1.77 16.47 6.01
CA ALA A 58 -1.58 17.90 5.74
C ALA A 58 -1.90 18.72 7.00
N PRO A 59 -0.96 19.57 7.47
CA PRO A 59 -1.20 20.46 8.58
C PRO A 59 -2.42 21.36 8.31
N PRO A 60 -3.23 21.71 9.33
CA PRO A 60 -4.44 22.53 9.17
C PRO A 60 -4.19 23.91 8.55
N ALA A 61 -2.94 24.38 8.46
CA ALA A 61 -2.56 25.62 7.79
C ALA A 61 -2.88 25.65 6.27
N ARG A 62 -3.05 24.50 5.61
CA ARG A 62 -3.46 24.44 4.18
C ARG A 62 -4.98 24.36 3.98
N ARG A 63 -5.79 24.28 5.04
CA ARG A 63 -7.26 24.16 4.98
C ARG A 63 -7.99 25.50 4.82
N LYS A 64 -7.38 26.51 4.17
CA LYS A 64 -7.93 27.89 4.11
C LYS A 64 -8.02 28.53 2.73
N ALA A 65 -7.87 27.77 1.64
CA ALA A 65 -7.95 28.30 0.28
C ALA A 65 -8.94 27.54 -0.63
N ALA A 66 -9.97 26.92 -0.05
CA ALA A 66 -11.13 26.42 -0.77
C ALA A 66 -12.39 26.90 -0.03
N GLY A 67 -12.55 28.22 -0.04
CA GLY A 67 -13.84 28.90 0.16
C GLY A 67 -14.26 29.51 -1.17
#